data_AF-A0A9E2RWR3-F1
#
_entry.id   AF-A0A9E2RWR3-F1
#
_cell.length_a   1.000
_cell.length_b   1.000
_cell.length_c   1.000
_cell.angle_alpha   90.00
_cell.angle_beta   90.00
_cell.angle_gamma   90.00
#
_symmetry.space_group_name_H-M   'P 1'
#
loop_
_entity.id
_entity.type
_entity.pdbx_description
1 polymer ?
#
loop_
_entity_poly.entity_id
_entity_poly.type
_entity_poly.pdbx_seq_one_letter_code
_entity_poly.pdbx_strand_id
1 'polypeptide(L)' 'MDNPTANSIRVDVETAFVPAQSDPAQNRFAFAYTITIRNEGSVPAKLLTRHWLITDANGKVQEVR' A
#
# COMPACT_ATOMS: atom_id res chain seq x y z
N MET A 1 -25.95 -0.12 -20.84
CA MET A 1 -24.76 0.77 -20.88
C MET A 1 -23.95 0.45 -19.65
N ASP A 2 -22.71 -0.03 -19.82
CA ASP A 2 -21.79 -0.17 -18.69
C ASP A 2 -21.49 1.23 -18.14
N ASN A 3 -21.73 1.43 -16.85
CA ASN A 3 -21.32 2.65 -16.17
C ASN A 3 -19.93 2.39 -15.56
N PRO A 4 -18.84 2.84 -16.21
CA PRO A 4 -17.47 2.45 -15.84
C PRO A 4 -17.06 2.89 -14.44
N THR A 5 -17.85 3.76 -13.79
CA THR A 5 -17.58 4.27 -12.45
C THR A 5 -18.27 3.49 -11.34
N ALA A 6 -19.16 2.53 -11.65
CA ALA A 6 -19.97 1.85 -10.63
C ALA A 6 -19.11 1.25 -9.49
N ASN A 7 -17.96 0.68 -9.83
CA ASN A 7 -17.03 0.02 -8.90
C ASN A 7 -15.70 0.81 -8.70
N SER A 8 -15.71 2.13 -8.84
CA SER A 8 -14.49 2.94 -8.72
C SER A 8 -13.94 2.97 -7.29
N ILE A 9 -12.69 2.53 -7.09
CA ILE A 9 -11.99 2.61 -5.80
C ILE A 9 -10.69 3.40 -5.99
N ARG A 10 -10.52 4.48 -5.24
CA ARG A 10 -9.26 5.21 -5.15
C ARG A 10 -8.44 4.71 -3.96
N VAL A 11 -7.15 4.47 -4.19
CA VAL A 11 -6.20 4.09 -3.15
C VAL A 11 -5.08 5.12 -3.14
N ASP A 12 -4.91 5.81 -2.03
CA ASP A 12 -3.81 6.73 -1.80
C ASP A 12 -2.89 6.18 -0.71
N VAL A 13 -1.59 6.44 -0.84
CA VAL A 13 -0.58 6.00 0.10
C VAL A 13 0.33 7.16 0.48
N GLU A 14 0.54 7.31 1.79
CA GLU A 14 1.52 8.21 2.36
C GLU A 14 2.58 7.38 3.07
N THR A 15 3.85 7.69 2.82
CA THR A 15 4.98 6.95 3.40
C THR A 15 5.83 7.86 4.26
N ALA A 16 6.40 7.29 5.33
CA ALA A 16 7.30 7.99 6.22
C ALA A 16 8.45 7.06 6.64
N PHE A 17 9.68 7.55 6.55
CA PHE A 17 10.81 6.89 7.19
C PHE A 17 10.68 7.01 8.71
N VAL A 18 11.04 5.96 9.45
CA VAL A 18 10.97 5.91 10.92
C VAL A 18 12.39 5.83 11.48
N PRO A 19 13.06 6.97 11.75
CA PRO A 19 14.45 6.97 12.22
C PRO A 19 14.65 6.20 13.51
N ALA A 20 13.71 6.31 14.46
CA ALA A 20 13.80 5.67 15.76
C ALA A 20 13.78 4.13 15.71
N GLN A 21 13.33 3.54 14.60
CA GLN A 21 13.31 2.09 14.38
C GLN A 21 14.33 1.65 13.32
N SER A 22 15.16 2.57 12.85
CA SER A 22 16.13 2.33 11.79
C SER A 22 17.56 2.37 12.33
N ASP A 23 18.45 1.63 11.69
CA ASP A 23 19.89 1.67 11.90
C ASP A 23 20.58 1.61 10.53
N PRO A 24 20.78 2.77 9.88
CA PRO A 24 21.39 2.83 8.55
C PRO A 24 22.81 2.26 8.50
N ALA A 25 23.56 2.34 9.60
CA ALA A 25 24.92 1.79 9.66
C ALA A 25 24.92 0.26 9.57
N GLN A 26 23.81 -0.39 9.96
CA GLN A 26 23.60 -1.83 9.86
C GLN A 26 22.63 -2.22 8.72
N ASN A 27 22.40 -1.33 7.75
CA ASN A 27 21.48 -1.52 6.63
C ASN A 27 20.04 -1.91 7.05
N ARG A 28 19.57 -1.42 8.21
CA ARG A 28 18.19 -1.62 8.66
C ARG A 28 17.40 -0.33 8.50
N PHE A 29 16.33 -0.39 7.73
CA PHE A 29 15.48 0.77 7.45
C PHE A 29 14.03 0.41 7.74
N ALA A 30 13.38 1.19 8.61
CA ALA A 30 11.98 1.07 8.93
C ALA A 30 11.19 2.19 8.24
N PHE A 31 10.09 1.82 7.60
CA PHE A 31 9.13 2.74 6.99
C PHE A 31 7.74 2.46 7.51
N ALA A 32 6.99 3.51 7.80
CA ALA A 32 5.56 3.46 8.03
C ALA A 32 4.82 3.87 6.75
N TYR A 33 3.63 3.31 6.56
CA TYR A 33 2.73 3.72 5.50
C TYR A 33 1.31 3.87 6.04
N THR A 34 0.62 4.88 5.53
CA THR A 34 -0.81 5.10 5.77
C THR A 34 -1.52 4.96 4.44
N ILE A 35 -2.49 4.03 4.36
CA ILE A 35 -3.26 3.77 3.15
C ILE A 35 -4.68 4.26 3.37
N THR A 36 -5.14 5.12 2.47
CA THR A 36 -6.53 5.56 2.42
C THR A 36 -7.22 4.91 1.23
N ILE A 37 -8.24 4.09 1.49
CA ILE A 37 -9.07 3.46 0.47
C ILE A 37 -10.41 4.20 0.43
N ARG A 38 -10.72 4.87 -0.67
CA ARG A 38 -11.99 5.59 -0.88
C ARG A 38 -12.82 4.87 -1.93
N ASN A 39 -14.06 4.54 -1.58
CA ASN A 39 -15.05 4.13 -2.56
C ASN A 39 -15.59 5.37 -3.27
N GLU A 40 -15.18 5.57 -4.52
CA GLU A 40 -15.67 6.64 -5.42
C GLU A 40 -16.76 6.12 -6.37
N GLY A 41 -17.15 4.85 -6.22
CA GLY A 41 -18.19 4.20 -6.98
C GLY A 41 -19.58 4.46 -6.42
N SER A 42 -20.58 4.13 -7.24
CA SER A 42 -21.98 4.27 -6.86
C SER A 42 -22.55 3.04 -6.14
N VAL A 43 -21.79 1.95 -6.04
CA VAL A 43 -22.18 0.75 -5.29
C VAL A 43 -21.29 0.51 -4.06
N PRO A 44 -21.83 -0.05 -2.96
CA PRO A 44 -21.02 -0.45 -1.81
C PRO A 44 -19.98 -1.51 -2.17
N ALA A 45 -18.79 -1.40 -1.58
CA ALA A 45 -17.68 -2.33 -1.79
C ALA A 45 -17.17 -2.90 -0.45
N LYS A 46 -16.55 -4.08 -0.52
CA LYS A 46 -15.91 -4.76 0.61
C LYS A 46 -14.47 -5.11 0.24
N LEU A 47 -13.51 -4.68 1.07
CA LEU A 47 -12.13 -5.12 0.95
C LEU A 47 -12.04 -6.58 1.43
N LEU A 48 -11.64 -7.49 0.53
CA LEU A 48 -11.56 -8.92 0.84
C LEU A 48 -10.15 -9.32 1.27
N THR A 49 -9.15 -8.92 0.50
CA THR A 49 -7.75 -9.31 0.68
C THR A 49 -6.83 -8.15 0.32
N ARG A 50 -5.56 -8.30 0.70
CA ARG A 50 -4.46 -7.43 0.28
C ARG A 50 -3.34 -8.33 -0.23
N HIS A 51 -2.50 -7.80 -1.12
CA HIS A 51 -1.31 -8.49 -1.59
C HIS A 51 -0.22 -7.45 -1.77
N TRP A 52 0.88 -7.61 -1.06
CA TRP A 52 2.04 -6.72 -1.14
C TRP A 52 3.19 -7.42 -1.82
N LEU A 53 3.79 -6.72 -2.78
CA LEU A 53 5.10 -7.01 -3.33
C LEU A 53 6.04 -5.88 -2.89
N ILE A 54 6.95 -6.20 -1.98
CA ILE A 54 7.90 -5.25 -1.40
C ILE A 54 9.27 -5.55 -2.00
N THR A 55 9.79 -4.63 -2.81
CA THR A 55 11.09 -4.78 -3.47
C THR A 55 12.13 -3.91 -2.77
N ASP A 56 13.23 -4.51 -2.34
CA ASP A 56 14.36 -3.76 -1.77
C ASP A 56 15.27 -3.16 -2.87
N ALA A 57 16.26 -2.37 -2.45
CA ALA A 57 17.20 -1.71 -3.36
C ALA A 57 18.10 -2.67 -4.16
N ASN A 58 18.23 -3.94 -3.74
CA ASN A 58 18.98 -4.97 -4.45
C ASN A 58 18.09 -5.80 -5.40
N GLY A 59 16.80 -5.43 -5.53
CA GLY A 59 15.83 -6.15 -6.35
C GLY A 59 15.26 -7.40 -5.70
N LYS A 60 15.53 -7.66 -4.41
CA LYS A 60 14.91 -8.77 -3.70
C LYS A 60 13.46 -8.44 -3.41
N VAL A 61 12.56 -9.35 -3.77
CA VAL A 61 11.11 -9.20 -3.55
C VAL A 61 10.70 -10.01 -2.33
N GLN A 62 9.92 -9.39 -1.46
CA GLN A 62 9.17 -10.03 -0.39
C GLN A 62 7.68 -9.91 -0.67
N GLU A 63 6.98 -11.03 -0.52
CA GLU A 63 5.54 -11.12 -0.75
C GLU A 63 4.79 -11.22 0.58
N VAL A 64 3.68 -10.50 0.72
CA VAL A 64 2.74 -10.61 1.86
C VAL A 64 1.32 -10.78 1.32
N ARG A 65 0.59 -11.76 1.82
CA ARG A 65 -0.81 -12.06 1.48
C ARG A 65 -1.72 -11.89 2.70
#